data_AF-A0A7S3X9N4-F1
#
_entry.id   AF-A0A7S3X9N4-F1
#
_cell.length_a   1.000
_cell.length_b   1.000
_cell.length_c   1.000
_cell.angle_alpha   90.00
_cell.angle_beta   90.00
_cell.angle_gamma   90.00
#
_symmetry.space_group_name_H-M   'P 1'
#
loop_
_entity.id
_entity.type
_entity.pdbx_description
1 polymer ?
#
loop_
_entity_poly.entity_id
_entity_poly.type
_entity_poly.pdbx_seq_one_letter_code
_entity_poly.pdbx_strand_id
1 'polypeptide(L)'
;GTVRIHGPSHCPNKITISKVVSRLETTEETLTFDLPRCPEGLAVNYPNSEGMLYEAQAVEQCLLEGKFECPEMPLDESLTIAKIMDEYRRQLGVVYPCE
;
A
#
# COMPACT_ATOMS: atom_id res chain seq x y z
N GLY A 1 -19.12 13.47 8.54
CA GLY A 1 -18.56 13.30 7.18
C GLY A 1 -17.98 11.92 7.05
N THR A 2 -17.76 11.43 5.84
CA THR A 2 -17.23 10.10 5.54
C THR A 2 -16.06 10.20 4.57
N VAL A 3 -15.05 9.36 4.75
CA VAL A 3 -13.97 9.18 3.76
C VAL A 3 -14.13 7.81 3.15
N ARG A 4 -14.30 7.76 1.83
CA ARG A 4 -14.38 6.53 1.05
C ARG A 4 -13.07 6.37 0.26
N ILE A 5 -12.33 5.34 0.58
CA ILE A 5 -11.18 4.88 -0.20
C ILE A 5 -11.73 3.93 -1.27
N HIS A 6 -11.48 4.24 -2.55
CA HIS A 6 -11.95 3.38 -3.64
C HIS A 6 -10.97 2.22 -3.85
N GLY A 7 -11.47 1.08 -4.31
CA GLY A 7 -10.63 -0.07 -4.64
C GLY A 7 -9.71 0.21 -5.83
N PRO A 8 -8.63 -0.58 -5.99
CA PRO A 8 -8.25 -1.75 -5.19
C PRO A 8 -7.64 -1.37 -3.82
N SER A 9 -7.93 -2.16 -2.77
CA SER A 9 -7.51 -1.84 -1.39
C SER A 9 -5.99 -1.84 -1.18
N HIS A 10 -5.25 -2.61 -1.98
CA HIS A 10 -3.79 -2.71 -1.92
C HIS A 10 -3.09 -1.58 -2.69
N CYS A 11 -3.80 -0.82 -3.53
CA CYS A 11 -3.23 0.33 -4.25
C CYS A 11 -4.35 1.30 -4.67
N PRO A 12 -4.97 2.03 -3.71
CA PRO A 12 -6.05 2.95 -4.03
C PRO A 12 -5.51 4.23 -4.65
N ASN A 13 -6.05 4.63 -5.79
CA ASN A 13 -5.67 5.89 -6.47
C ASN A 13 -6.76 6.97 -6.38
N LYS A 14 -7.88 6.69 -5.71
CA LYS A 14 -9.02 7.61 -5.62
C LYS A 14 -9.62 7.60 -4.23
N ILE A 15 -9.86 8.79 -3.69
CA ILE A 15 -10.57 8.97 -2.42
C ILE A 15 -11.73 9.94 -2.63
N THR A 16 -12.84 9.70 -1.93
CA THR A 16 -13.99 10.60 -1.91
C THR A 16 -14.29 11.02 -0.48
N ILE A 17 -14.33 12.32 -0.24
CA ILE A 17 -14.56 12.93 1.07
C ILE A 17 -15.95 13.57 1.03
N SER A 18 -16.85 13.08 1.87
CA SER A 18 -18.20 13.64 2.03
C SER A 18 -18.26 14.42 3.33
N LYS A 19 -18.39 15.75 3.29
CA LYS A 19 -18.50 16.62 4.46
C LYS A 19 -19.95 17.07 4.64
N VAL A 20 -20.51 16.81 5.81
CA VAL A 20 -21.84 17.32 6.17
C VAL A 20 -21.68 18.77 6.62
N VAL A 21 -22.28 19.70 5.88
CA VAL A 21 -22.20 21.15 6.14
C VAL A 21 -23.42 21.61 6.96
N SER A 22 -24.59 20.99 6.75
CA SER A 22 -25.81 21.24 7.53
C SER A 22 -26.65 19.96 7.67
N ARG A 23 -27.80 20.01 8.36
CA ARG A 23 -28.73 18.86 8.47
C ARG A 23 -29.26 18.35 7.11
N LEU A 24 -29.17 19.16 6.06
CA LEU A 24 -29.69 18.85 4.72
C LEU A 24 -28.61 18.94 3.62
N GLU A 25 -27.42 19.47 3.92
CA GLU A 25 -26.38 19.74 2.92
C GLU A 25 -25.12 18.92 3.21
N THR A 26 -24.73 18.12 2.24
CA THR A 26 -23.48 17.35 2.23
C THR A 26 -22.71 17.70 0.97
N THR A 27 -21.47 18.16 1.12
CA THR A 27 -20.55 18.40 0.00
C THR A 27 -19.68 17.16 -0.20
N GLU A 28 -19.48 16.77 -1.45
CA GLU A 28 -18.66 15.62 -1.82
C GLU A 28 -17.51 16.09 -2.71
N GLU A 29 -16.28 15.73 -2.34
CA GLU A 29 -15.07 16.02 -3.08
C GLU A 29 -14.37 14.70 -3.42
N THR A 30 -13.97 14.52 -4.67
CA THR A 30 -13.22 13.34 -5.11
C THR A 30 -11.82 13.76 -5.54
N LEU A 31 -10.83 13.15 -4.91
CA LEU A 31 -9.43 13.34 -5.22
C LEU A 31 -8.89 12.08 -5.91
N THR A 32 -8.24 12.30 -7.05
CA THR A 32 -7.58 11.24 -7.83
C THR A 32 -6.08 11.50 -7.81
N PHE A 33 -5.31 10.45 -7.58
CA PHE A 33 -3.85 10.47 -7.55
C PHE A 33 -3.36 9.68 -8.76
N ASP A 34 -2.70 10.37 -9.69
CA ASP A 34 -2.20 9.73 -10.90
C ASP A 34 -1.02 8.81 -10.58
N LEU A 35 -1.06 7.60 -11.13
CA LEU A 35 0.00 6.62 -11.00
C LEU A 35 1.16 6.94 -11.94
N PRO A 36 2.39 6.51 -11.59
CA PRO A 36 3.55 6.76 -12.44
C PRO A 36 3.38 6.00 -13.76
N ARG A 37 3.90 6.58 -14.85
CA ARG A 37 3.79 5.95 -16.17
C ARG A 37 4.73 4.76 -16.26
N CYS A 38 4.18 3.59 -16.61
CA CYS A 38 4.98 2.42 -16.90
C CYS A 38 5.84 2.65 -18.17
N PRO A 39 7.11 2.19 -18.20
CA PRO A 39 7.93 2.23 -19.41
C PRO A 39 7.27 1.54 -20.60
N GLU A 40 7.55 2.01 -21.81
CA GLU A 40 6.97 1.42 -23.02
C GLU A 40 7.39 -0.05 -23.18
N GLY A 41 6.40 -0.92 -23.41
CA GLY A 41 6.60 -2.37 -23.56
C GLY A 41 6.47 -3.18 -22.27
N LEU A 42 6.29 -2.54 -21.11
CA LEU A 42 6.02 -3.24 -19.85
C LEU A 42 4.50 -3.30 -19.59
N ALA A 43 3.92 -4.50 -19.67
CA ALA A 43 2.53 -4.72 -19.29
C ALA A 43 2.45 -5.16 -17.82
N VAL A 44 1.59 -4.50 -17.04
CA VAL A 44 1.30 -4.88 -15.66
C VAL A 44 0.22 -5.95 -15.61
N ASN A 45 0.39 -6.95 -14.73
CA ASN A 45 -0.56 -8.05 -14.59
C ASN A 45 -1.70 -7.74 -13.60
N TYR A 46 -1.46 -6.88 -12.61
CA TYR A 46 -2.43 -6.52 -11.58
C TYR A 46 -2.84 -5.05 -11.68
N PRO A 47 -4.07 -4.70 -11.26
CA PRO A 47 -4.52 -3.30 -11.25
C PRO A 47 -3.56 -2.41 -10.45
N ASN A 48 -3.20 -1.27 -11.02
CA ASN A 48 -2.36 -0.25 -10.38
C ASN A 48 -0.94 -0.73 -10.00
N SER A 49 -0.41 -1.78 -10.64
CA SER A 49 0.96 -2.26 -10.34
C SER A 49 2.04 -1.25 -10.71
N GLU A 50 1.70 -0.22 -11.50
CA GLU A 50 2.58 0.91 -11.77
C GLU A 50 3.09 1.55 -10.47
N GLY A 51 2.29 1.52 -9.39
CA GLY A 51 2.68 2.00 -8.08
C GLY A 51 3.91 1.29 -7.48
N MET A 52 4.26 0.09 -7.94
CA MET A 52 5.50 -0.60 -7.49
C MET A 52 6.77 0.19 -7.85
N LEU A 53 6.69 1.15 -8.79
CA LEU A 53 7.80 2.06 -9.08
C LEU A 53 8.20 2.89 -7.85
N TYR A 54 7.27 3.24 -6.96
CA TYR A 54 7.58 3.98 -5.75
C TYR A 54 8.49 3.18 -4.80
N GLU A 55 8.18 1.90 -4.61
CA GLU A 55 8.99 1.00 -3.78
C GLU A 55 10.38 0.79 -4.39
N ALA A 56 10.46 0.62 -5.71
CA ALA A 56 11.74 0.49 -6.42
C ALA A 56 12.62 1.75 -6.27
N GLN A 57 12.02 2.94 -6.39
CA GLN A 57 12.71 4.22 -6.20
C GLN A 57 13.17 4.41 -4.75
N ALA A 58 12.36 4.02 -3.77
CA ALA A 58 12.75 4.10 -2.35
C ALA A 58 13.97 3.23 -2.05
N VAL A 59 14.02 2.02 -2.62
CA VAL A 59 15.20 1.12 -2.49
C VAL A 59 16.42 1.70 -3.19
N GLU A 60 16.27 2.22 -4.41
CA GLU A 60 17.36 2.88 -5.14
C GLU A 60 17.96 4.03 -4.32
N GLN A 61 17.12 4.89 -3.75
CA GLN A 61 17.56 5.99 -2.88
C GLN A 61 18.31 5.48 -1.64
N CYS A 62 17.80 4.45 -0.96
CA CYS A 62 18.47 3.88 0.21
C CYS A 62 19.86 3.34 -0.15
N LEU A 63 19.99 2.66 -1.28
CA LEU A 63 21.27 2.13 -1.77
C LEU A 63 22.25 3.25 -2.12
N LEU A 64 21.79 4.30 -2.80
CA LEU A 64 22.60 5.48 -3.13
C LEU A 64 23.10 6.20 -1.87
N GLU A 65 22.29 6.23 -0.82
CA GLU A 65 22.64 6.80 0.48
C GLU A 65 23.49 5.86 1.36
N GLY A 66 23.80 4.65 0.89
CA GLY A 66 24.58 3.66 1.63
C GLY A 66 23.88 3.08 2.85
N LYS A 67 22.54 3.13 2.88
CA LYS A 67 21.72 2.54 3.94
C LYS A 67 21.57 1.04 3.72
N PHE A 68 21.48 0.29 4.82
CA PHE A 68 21.24 -1.14 4.80
C PHE A 68 19.75 -1.51 4.95
N GLU A 69 18.91 -0.52 5.23
CA GLU A 69 17.46 -0.69 5.40
C GLU A 69 16.70 0.56 4.97
N CYS A 70 15.42 0.39 4.64
CA CYS A 70 14.53 1.49 4.29
C CYS A 70 13.95 2.12 5.57
N PRO A 71 14.05 3.45 5.77
CA PRO A 71 13.50 4.10 6.96
C PRO A 71 11.97 4.03 7.02
N GLU A 72 11.28 3.91 5.89
CA GLU A 72 9.81 3.78 5.83
C GLU A 72 9.34 2.35 6.14
N MET A 73 10.20 1.35 5.92
CA MET A 73 9.96 -0.06 6.23
C MET A 73 11.24 -0.68 6.82
N PRO A 74 11.51 -0.45 8.11
CA PRO A 74 12.71 -0.98 8.74
C PRO A 74 12.60 -2.51 8.96
N LEU A 75 13.73 -3.14 9.26
CA LEU A 75 13.79 -4.61 9.37
C LEU A 75 13.00 -5.16 10.56
N ASP A 76 12.88 -4.38 11.64
CA ASP A 76 12.14 -4.76 12.84
C ASP A 76 10.61 -4.83 12.59
N GLU A 77 10.08 -3.93 11.77
CA GLU A 77 8.68 -3.93 11.34
C GLU A 77 8.39 -5.17 10.49
N SER A 78 9.29 -5.50 9.55
CA SER A 78 9.20 -6.73 8.75
C SER A 78 9.17 -8.00 9.62
N LEU A 79 10.02 -8.06 10.65
CA LEU A 79 10.04 -9.16 11.62
C LEU A 79 8.75 -9.20 12.47
N THR A 80 8.20 -8.04 12.82
CA THR A 80 6.97 -7.93 13.59
C THR A 80 5.79 -8.47 12.79
N ILE A 81 5.66 -8.08 11.53
CA ILE A 81 4.64 -8.61 10.62
C ILE A 81 4.78 -10.12 10.48
N ALA A 82 6.00 -10.63 10.25
CA ALA A 82 6.25 -12.07 10.13
C ALA A 82 5.78 -12.85 11.37
N LYS A 83 6.13 -12.39 12.57
CA LYS A 83 5.70 -12.99 13.84
C LYS A 83 4.19 -12.99 14.03
N ILE A 84 3.52 -11.91 13.64
CA ILE A 84 2.06 -11.82 13.70
C ILE A 84 1.44 -12.88 12.76
N MET A 85 1.97 -13.01 11.55
CA MET A 85 1.49 -14.02 10.59
C MET A 85 1.76 -15.45 11.07
N ASP A 86 2.90 -15.72 11.69
CA ASP A 86 3.22 -17.01 12.32
C ASP A 86 2.23 -17.34 13.44
N GLU A 87 1.93 -16.38 14.30
CA GLU A 87 1.00 -16.56 15.42
C GLU A 87 -0.42 -16.85 14.93
N TYR A 88 -0.89 -16.16 13.89
CA TYR A 88 -2.17 -16.48 13.26
C TYR A 88 -2.20 -17.92 12.72
N ARG A 89 -1.14 -18.36 12.02
CA ARG A 89 -1.03 -19.74 11.51
C ARG A 89 -1.05 -20.75 12.64
N ARG A 90 -0.28 -20.49 13.71
CA ARG A 90 -0.23 -21.33 14.92
C ARG A 90 -1.61 -21.48 15.56
N GLN A 91 -2.37 -20.39 15.71
CA GLN A 91 -3.72 -20.42 16.27
C GLN A 91 -4.70 -21.23 15.41
N LEU A 92 -4.52 -21.22 14.09
CA LEU A 92 -5.34 -21.97 13.14
C LEU A 92 -4.87 -23.42 12.93
N GLY A 93 -3.72 -23.81 13.50
CA GLY A 93 -3.14 -25.14 13.30
C GLY A 93 -2.59 -25.38 11.89
N VAL A 94 -2.29 -24.31 11.14
CA VAL A 94 -1.67 -24.39 9.81
C VAL A 94 -0.17 -24.59 9.99
N VAL A 95 0.38 -25.68 9.46
CA VAL A 95 1.81 -26.02 9.51
C VAL A 95 2.32 -26.26 8.11
N TYR A 96 3.41 -25.59 7.72
CA TYR A 96 4.06 -25.85 6.45
C TYR A 96 5.11 -26.97 6.57
N PRO A 97 5.36 -27.76 5.51
CA PRO A 97 6.37 -28.83 5.54
C PRO A 97 7.80 -28.39 5.86
N CYS A 98 8.08 -27.09 5.75
CA CYS A 98 9.41 -26.49 5.88
C CYS A 98 9.64 -25.81 7.23
N GLU A 99 8.63 -25.81 8.11
CA GLU A 99 8.69 -25.27 9.48
C GLU A 99 9.17 -26.32 10.49
#